data_AF-A0A3M7QTM3-F1
#
_entry.id   AF-A0A3M7QTM3-F1
#
_cell.length_a   1.000
_cell.length_b   1.000
_cell.length_c   1.000
_cell.angle_alpha   90.00
_cell.angle_beta   90.00
_cell.angle_gamma   90.00
#
_symmetry.space_group_name_H-M   'P 1'
#
loop_
_entity.id
_entity.type
_entity.pdbx_description
1 polymer ?
#
loop_
_entity_poly.entity_id
_entity_poly.type
_entity_poly.pdbx_seq_one_letter_code
_entity_poly.pdbx_strand_id
1 'polypeptide(L)'
;MALIEFFGCLFLAFGPPTAMFAITIAKDPIRVIILMTSSFFWLISLLISALVWFALVPLRNKLLFALVFSVFTQEVFRYLFYLFIKKAQKGLEKVQKNIHHKDRTDFDGRVISYVSGLGFGIISGAFSLVNVLGDMTGPGTVGIYGDSQYFFLVSAMLSLCFILLHTCWSIIMYLSLTIYPKKSVKLWSCLFLVVFSHLFVSCLSLANDSKREKSYVYTVLLSYIVLILNVVVSVVIVRKTYKQKLGA
;
A
#
# COMPACT_ATOMS: atom_id res chain seq x y z
N MET A 1 -23.97 -17.17 11.15
CA MET A 1 -22.53 -17.48 10.92
C MET A 1 -21.97 -16.61 9.80
N ALA A 2 -22.52 -16.68 8.58
CA ALA A 2 -22.10 -15.86 7.42
C ALA A 2 -21.91 -14.35 7.70
N LEU A 3 -22.92 -13.67 8.24
CA LEU A 3 -22.81 -12.23 8.56
C LEU A 3 -21.73 -11.92 9.60
N ILE A 4 -21.51 -12.83 10.56
CA ILE A 4 -20.48 -12.64 11.61
C ILE A 4 -19.09 -12.75 10.98
N GLU A 5 -18.88 -13.75 10.11
CA GLU A 5 -17.63 -13.93 9.38
C GLU A 5 -17.37 -12.77 8.41
N PHE A 6 -18.40 -12.32 7.69
CA PHE A 6 -18.35 -11.14 6.82
C PHE A 6 -17.88 -9.88 7.59
N PHE A 7 -18.58 -9.51 8.67
CA PHE A 7 -18.22 -8.32 9.44
C PHE A 7 -16.86 -8.48 10.15
N GLY A 8 -16.55 -9.70 10.62
CA GLY A 8 -15.24 -10.03 11.18
C GLY A 8 -14.11 -9.79 10.19
N CYS A 9 -14.21 -10.34 8.98
CA CYS A 9 -13.22 -10.17 7.93
C CYS A 9 -13.16 -8.72 7.40
N LEU A 10 -14.32 -8.07 7.22
CA LEU A 10 -14.42 -6.68 6.80
C LEU A 10 -13.69 -5.74 7.77
N PHE A 11 -14.00 -5.85 9.07
CA PHE A 11 -13.39 -4.99 10.09
C PHE A 11 -11.95 -5.36 10.38
N LEU A 12 -11.55 -6.63 10.21
CA LEU A 12 -10.15 -7.00 10.29
C LEU A 12 -9.35 -6.32 9.17
N ALA A 13 -9.81 -6.42 7.92
CA ALA A 13 -9.08 -5.87 6.77
C ALA A 13 -9.12 -4.33 6.71
N PHE A 14 -10.30 -3.73 6.89
CA PHE A 14 -10.53 -2.30 6.65
C PHE A 14 -10.79 -1.48 7.91
N GLY A 15 -10.94 -2.09 9.08
CA GLY A 15 -11.10 -1.37 10.34
C GLY A 15 -9.93 -0.41 10.64
N PRO A 16 -8.67 -0.89 10.68
CA PRO A 16 -7.53 0.00 10.93
C PRO A 16 -7.36 1.08 9.85
N PRO A 17 -7.43 0.79 8.54
CA PRO A 17 -7.40 1.82 7.50
C PRO A 17 -8.52 2.86 7.61
N THR A 18 -9.75 2.45 7.96
CA THR A 18 -10.86 3.38 8.17
C THR A 18 -10.65 4.24 9.41
N ALA A 19 -10.12 3.69 10.49
CA ALA A 19 -9.75 4.48 11.68
C ALA A 19 -8.65 5.50 11.35
N MET A 20 -7.62 5.08 10.61
CA MET A 20 -6.55 5.95 10.11
C MET A 20 -7.13 7.09 9.26
N PHE A 21 -8.03 6.79 8.33
CA PHE A 21 -8.72 7.78 7.50
C PHE A 21 -9.53 8.77 8.35
N ALA A 22 -10.43 8.29 9.21
CA ALA A 22 -11.32 9.12 10.01
C ALA A 22 -10.56 10.04 10.98
N ILE A 23 -9.50 9.53 11.64
CA ILE A 23 -8.77 10.26 12.67
C ILE A 23 -7.81 11.29 12.05
N THR A 24 -7.16 10.97 10.92
CA THR A 24 -6.02 11.75 10.40
C THR A 24 -6.25 12.43 9.05
N ILE A 25 -7.10 11.88 8.18
CA ILE A 25 -7.27 12.34 6.79
C ILE A 25 -8.56 13.15 6.62
N ALA A 26 -9.68 12.67 7.17
CA ALA A 26 -11.00 13.27 6.97
C ALA A 26 -11.12 14.73 7.46
N LYS A 27 -10.20 15.17 8.33
CA LYS A 27 -10.17 16.53 8.90
C LYS A 27 -9.67 17.60 7.91
N ASP A 28 -9.02 17.20 6.82
CA ASP A 28 -8.38 18.11 5.87
C ASP A 28 -8.70 17.66 4.42
N PRO A 29 -9.45 18.45 3.64
CA PRO A 29 -9.89 18.06 2.31
C PRO A 29 -8.72 17.82 1.34
N ILE A 30 -7.57 18.47 1.55
CA ILE A 30 -6.39 18.26 0.70
C ILE A 30 -5.85 16.84 0.88
N ARG A 31 -5.88 16.31 2.10
CA ARG A 31 -5.46 14.93 2.38
C ARG A 31 -6.39 13.94 1.72
N VAL A 32 -7.71 14.21 1.71
CA VAL A 32 -8.69 13.37 1.00
C VAL A 32 -8.40 13.36 -0.50
N ILE A 33 -8.13 14.53 -1.11
CA ILE A 33 -7.79 14.63 -2.53
C ILE A 33 -6.51 13.85 -2.86
N ILE A 34 -5.47 13.96 -2.03
CA ILE A 34 -4.21 13.21 -2.21
C ILE A 34 -4.46 11.70 -2.13
N LEU A 35 -5.26 11.24 -1.16
CA LEU A 35 -5.62 9.82 -1.01
C LEU A 35 -6.37 9.29 -2.23
N MET A 36 -7.36 10.02 -2.73
CA MET A 36 -8.13 9.61 -3.91
C MET A 36 -7.26 9.59 -5.17
N THR A 37 -6.41 10.61 -5.35
CA THR A 37 -5.51 10.68 -6.50
C THR A 37 -4.45 9.59 -6.45
N SER A 38 -3.89 9.27 -5.29
CA SER A 38 -2.91 8.18 -5.15
C SER A 38 -3.54 6.81 -5.44
N SER A 39 -4.78 6.60 -4.98
CA SER A 39 -5.57 5.40 -5.29
C SER A 39 -5.79 5.24 -6.79
N PHE A 40 -6.08 6.35 -7.50
CA PHE A 40 -6.23 6.36 -8.95
C PHE A 40 -4.92 6.01 -9.68
N PHE A 41 -3.77 6.52 -9.22
CA PHE A 41 -2.46 6.14 -9.78
C PHE A 41 -2.17 4.65 -9.62
N TRP A 42 -2.57 4.05 -8.49
CA TRP A 42 -2.46 2.60 -8.32
C TRP A 42 -3.35 1.84 -9.31
N LEU A 43 -4.59 2.28 -9.54
CA LEU A 43 -5.48 1.66 -10.54
C LEU A 43 -4.91 1.74 -11.96
N ILE A 44 -4.32 2.87 -12.35
CA ILE A 44 -3.65 2.98 -13.67
C ILE A 44 -2.47 2.00 -13.75
N SER A 45 -1.70 1.87 -12.67
CA SER A 45 -0.58 0.92 -12.63
C SER A 45 -1.06 -0.52 -12.84
N LEU A 46 -2.20 -0.89 -12.24
CA LEU A 46 -2.78 -2.21 -12.41
C LEU A 46 -3.39 -2.39 -13.80
N LEU A 47 -4.03 -1.37 -14.36
CA LEU A 47 -4.57 -1.39 -15.72
C LEU A 47 -3.47 -1.66 -16.76
N ILE A 48 -2.34 -0.94 -16.67
CA ILE A 48 -1.19 -1.18 -17.54
C ILE A 48 -0.64 -2.60 -17.34
N SER A 49 -0.56 -3.05 -16.09
CA SER A 49 -0.16 -4.44 -15.77
C SER A 49 -1.06 -5.47 -16.45
N ALA A 50 -2.38 -5.26 -16.39
CA ALA A 50 -3.39 -6.11 -17.01
C ALA A 50 -3.31 -6.08 -18.55
N LEU A 51 -3.11 -4.91 -19.16
CA LEU A 51 -2.95 -4.77 -20.60
C LEU A 51 -1.72 -5.51 -21.11
N VAL A 52 -0.59 -5.44 -20.39
CA VAL A 52 0.64 -6.16 -20.75
C VAL A 52 0.45 -7.67 -20.58
N TRP A 53 -0.13 -8.11 -19.46
CA TRP A 53 -0.48 -9.53 -19.28
C TRP A 53 -1.43 -10.03 -20.37
N PHE A 54 -2.41 -9.22 -20.77
CA PHE A 54 -3.31 -9.53 -21.87
C PHE A 54 -2.56 -9.60 -23.21
N ALA A 55 -1.71 -8.64 -23.56
CA ALA A 55 -0.97 -8.68 -24.83
C ALA A 55 0.00 -9.87 -24.94
N LEU A 56 0.59 -10.30 -23.82
CA LEU A 56 1.60 -11.37 -23.79
C LEU A 56 0.97 -12.77 -23.64
N VAL A 57 0.21 -13.18 -24.67
CA VAL A 57 -0.44 -14.51 -24.76
C VAL A 57 0.42 -15.69 -24.29
N PRO A 58 1.68 -15.88 -24.74
CA PRO A 58 2.49 -17.04 -24.33
C PRO A 58 2.90 -17.04 -22.85
N LEU A 59 2.81 -15.89 -22.17
CA LEU A 59 3.21 -15.73 -20.76
C LEU A 59 2.01 -15.68 -19.80
N ARG A 60 0.77 -15.71 -20.31
CA ARG A 60 -0.45 -15.63 -19.48
C ARG A 60 -0.53 -16.73 -18.42
N ASN A 61 -0.02 -17.92 -18.74
CA ASN A 61 -0.02 -19.09 -17.84
C ASN A 61 1.01 -18.99 -16.71
N LYS A 62 1.92 -18.01 -16.74
CA LYS A 62 2.95 -17.82 -15.72
C LYS A 62 2.54 -16.70 -14.76
N LEU A 63 1.79 -17.04 -13.70
CA LEU A 63 1.35 -16.10 -12.66
C LEU A 63 2.51 -15.28 -12.08
N LEU A 64 3.69 -15.90 -11.90
CA LEU A 64 4.89 -15.22 -11.42
C LEU A 64 5.30 -14.04 -12.33
N PHE A 65 5.19 -14.19 -13.65
CA PHE A 65 5.53 -13.10 -14.58
C PHE A 65 4.57 -11.91 -14.41
N ALA A 66 3.26 -12.18 -14.37
CA ALA A 66 2.25 -11.16 -14.17
C ALA A 66 2.44 -10.41 -12.84
N LEU A 67 2.71 -11.16 -11.77
CA LEU A 67 2.94 -10.64 -10.43
C LEU A 67 4.18 -9.76 -10.38
N VAL A 68 5.33 -10.25 -10.84
CA VAL A 68 6.60 -9.50 -10.82
C VAL A 68 6.46 -8.21 -11.62
N PHE A 69 5.88 -8.30 -12.83
CA PHE A 69 5.65 -7.12 -13.68
C PHE A 69 4.72 -6.10 -13.03
N SER A 70 3.64 -6.57 -12.39
CA SER A 70 2.70 -5.68 -11.70
C SER A 70 3.36 -4.97 -10.53
N VAL A 71 4.14 -5.66 -9.72
CA VAL A 71 4.88 -5.06 -8.60
C VAL A 71 5.80 -3.94 -9.09
N PHE A 72 6.60 -4.20 -10.13
CA PHE A 72 7.48 -3.15 -10.70
C PHE A 72 6.68 -1.97 -11.24
N THR A 73 5.58 -2.22 -11.95
CA THR A 73 4.72 -1.15 -12.48
C THR A 73 4.12 -0.32 -11.34
N GLN A 74 3.65 -0.96 -10.26
CA GLN A 74 3.14 -0.28 -9.07
C GLN A 74 4.20 0.61 -8.39
N GLU A 75 5.45 0.13 -8.28
CA GLU A 75 6.56 0.92 -7.72
C GLU A 75 6.95 2.12 -8.60
N VAL A 76 6.95 1.95 -9.93
CA VAL A 76 7.16 3.05 -10.87
C VAL A 76 6.06 4.10 -10.71
N PHE A 77 4.79 3.68 -10.64
CA PHE A 77 3.67 4.61 -10.44
C PHE A 77 3.70 5.31 -9.10
N ARG A 78 4.17 4.64 -8.03
CA ARG A 78 4.41 5.29 -6.74
C ARG A 78 5.44 6.40 -6.83
N TYR A 79 6.53 6.17 -7.56
CA TYR A 79 7.54 7.20 -7.83
C TYR A 79 7.03 8.32 -8.74
N LEU A 80 6.23 8.01 -9.77
CA LEU A 80 5.59 9.01 -10.62
C LEU A 80 4.63 9.89 -9.80
N PHE A 81 3.85 9.30 -8.89
CA PHE A 81 2.97 10.06 -8.01
C PHE A 81 3.75 10.98 -7.07
N TYR A 82 4.91 10.54 -6.55
CA TYR A 82 5.81 11.42 -5.79
C TYR A 82 6.23 12.65 -6.61
N LEU A 83 6.64 12.46 -7.86
CA LEU A 83 7.03 13.56 -8.75
C LEU A 83 5.85 14.50 -9.05
N PHE A 84 4.67 13.92 -9.30
CA PHE A 84 3.44 14.66 -9.55
C PHE A 84 3.09 15.57 -8.37
N ILE A 85 3.07 15.02 -7.15
CA ILE A 85 2.81 15.76 -5.92
C ILE A 85 3.88 16.84 -5.66
N LYS A 86 5.17 16.53 -5.84
CA LYS A 86 6.24 17.52 -5.67
C LYS A 86 6.10 18.68 -6.65
N LYS A 87 5.62 18.42 -7.87
CA LYS A 87 5.32 19.46 -8.86
C LYS A 87 4.09 20.28 -8.46
N ALA A 88 3.03 19.61 -7.97
CA ALA A 88 1.82 20.28 -7.49
C ALA A 88 2.11 21.20 -6.29
N GLN A 89 2.89 20.74 -5.30
CA GLN A 89 3.33 21.54 -4.15
C GLN A 89 4.03 22.83 -4.59
N LYS A 90 5.03 22.72 -5.47
CA LYS A 90 5.75 23.88 -6.00
C LYS A 90 4.84 24.84 -6.78
N GLY A 91 3.83 24.31 -7.46
CA GLY A 91 2.82 25.12 -8.16
C GLY A 91 1.96 25.92 -7.19
N LEU A 92 1.44 25.24 -6.16
CA LEU A 92 0.60 25.85 -5.12
C LEU A 92 1.37 26.89 -4.30
N GLU A 93 2.62 26.61 -3.92
CA GLU A 93 3.47 27.56 -3.21
C GLU A 93 3.71 28.86 -4.00
N LYS A 94 3.81 28.78 -5.33
CA LYS A 94 3.96 29.97 -6.19
C LYS A 94 2.70 30.81 -6.24
N VAL A 95 1.53 30.19 -6.26
CA VAL A 95 0.23 30.87 -6.27
C VAL A 95 -0.09 31.47 -4.90
N GLN A 96 0.17 30.73 -3.82
CA GLN A 96 -0.06 31.16 -2.45
C GLN A 96 0.86 32.30 -2.00
N LYS A 97 2.08 32.43 -2.53
CA LYS A 97 2.94 33.61 -2.26
C LYS A 97 2.29 34.93 -2.71
N ASN A 98 1.31 34.88 -3.60
CA ASN A 98 0.59 36.06 -4.09
C ASN A 98 -0.71 36.34 -3.30
N ILE A 99 -1.09 35.51 -2.33
CA ILE A 99 -2.34 35.61 -1.56
C ILE A 99 -1.98 35.59 -0.06
N HIS A 100 -2.65 36.41 0.75
CA HIS A 100 -2.35 36.70 2.16
C HIS A 100 -1.82 35.52 3.01
N HIS A 101 -0.82 35.82 3.83
CA HIS A 101 0.00 34.93 4.66
C HIS A 101 -0.73 34.00 5.67
N LYS A 102 -2.06 34.12 5.85
CA LYS A 102 -2.78 33.54 6.99
C LYS A 102 -3.30 32.11 6.77
N ASP A 103 -3.41 31.66 5.51
CA ASP A 103 -3.93 30.32 5.14
C ASP A 103 -2.87 29.44 4.43
N ARG A 104 -1.63 29.42 4.93
CA ARG A 104 -0.63 28.47 4.44
C ARG A 104 -0.99 27.07 4.90
N THR A 105 -1.51 26.26 3.99
CA THR A 105 -1.56 24.81 4.12
C THR A 105 -0.12 24.28 4.14
N ASP A 106 0.41 23.94 5.33
CA ASP A 106 1.77 23.39 5.45
C ASP A 106 1.80 21.99 4.83
N PHE A 107 2.32 21.91 3.61
CA PHE A 107 2.45 20.68 2.85
C PHE A 107 3.59 19.81 3.41
N ASP A 108 3.38 19.25 4.61
CA ASP A 108 4.36 18.39 5.26
C ASP A 108 4.54 17.08 4.47
N GLY A 109 5.77 16.85 3.98
CA GLY A 109 6.12 15.64 3.24
C GLY A 109 5.81 14.34 3.99
N ARG A 110 5.76 14.38 5.33
CA ARG A 110 5.37 13.23 6.18
C ARG A 110 3.89 12.90 6.05
N VAL A 111 3.03 13.92 6.08
CA VAL A 111 1.59 13.73 5.92
C VAL A 111 1.32 13.21 4.52
N ILE A 112 1.96 13.81 3.52
CA ILE A 112 1.70 13.44 2.13
C ILE A 112 2.15 12.01 1.84
N SER A 113 3.33 11.59 2.32
CA SER A 113 3.81 10.23 2.11
C SER A 113 2.92 9.18 2.78
N TYR A 114 2.45 9.47 3.99
CA TYR A 114 1.49 8.66 4.72
C TYR A 114 0.14 8.54 3.99
N VAL A 115 -0.47 9.67 3.63
CA VAL A 115 -1.77 9.73 2.95
C VAL A 115 -1.71 9.03 1.58
N SER A 116 -0.63 9.29 0.82
CA SER A 116 -0.42 8.66 -0.48
C SER A 116 -0.35 7.14 -0.36
N GLY A 117 0.41 6.65 0.61
CA GLY A 117 0.59 5.22 0.85
C GLY A 117 -0.67 4.54 1.36
N LEU A 118 -1.45 5.20 2.23
CA LEU A 118 -2.73 4.67 2.66
C LEU A 118 -3.71 4.55 1.49
N GLY A 119 -3.73 5.52 0.56
CA GLY A 119 -4.55 5.42 -0.65
C GLY A 119 -4.15 4.22 -1.54
N PHE A 120 -2.86 4.05 -1.83
CA PHE A 120 -2.33 2.86 -2.52
C PHE A 120 -2.75 1.57 -1.79
N GLY A 121 -2.65 1.56 -0.46
CA GLY A 121 -3.02 0.43 0.37
C GLY A 121 -4.49 0.09 0.27
N ILE A 122 -5.38 1.03 0.57
CA ILE A 122 -6.83 0.81 0.60
C ILE A 122 -7.34 0.26 -0.74
N ILE A 123 -6.93 0.86 -1.86
CA ILE A 123 -7.41 0.40 -3.16
C ILE A 123 -6.84 -0.97 -3.53
N SER A 124 -5.60 -1.26 -3.16
CA SER A 124 -4.97 -2.58 -3.32
C SER A 124 -5.71 -3.65 -2.52
N GLY A 125 -6.00 -3.37 -1.24
CA GLY A 125 -6.79 -4.25 -0.37
C GLY A 125 -8.23 -4.42 -0.84
N ALA A 126 -8.85 -3.37 -1.38
CA ALA A 126 -10.19 -3.46 -1.97
C ALA A 126 -10.20 -4.39 -3.18
N PHE A 127 -9.20 -4.25 -4.07
CA PHE A 127 -9.06 -5.09 -5.25
C PHE A 127 -8.80 -6.57 -4.89
N SER A 128 -8.10 -6.83 -3.78
CA SER A 128 -7.82 -8.20 -3.33
C SER A 128 -8.97 -8.87 -2.59
N LEU A 129 -9.82 -8.10 -1.88
CA LEU A 129 -10.74 -8.67 -0.88
C LEU A 129 -12.23 -8.43 -1.16
N VAL A 130 -12.64 -7.38 -1.89
CA VAL A 130 -14.08 -7.03 -1.98
C VAL A 130 -14.91 -8.13 -2.62
N ASN A 131 -14.42 -8.78 -3.68
CA ASN A 131 -15.12 -9.90 -4.30
C ASN A 131 -15.22 -11.09 -3.33
N VAL A 132 -14.13 -11.38 -2.62
CA VAL A 132 -14.07 -12.46 -1.62
C VAL A 132 -15.04 -12.18 -0.46
N LEU A 133 -15.19 -10.93 -0.02
CA LEU A 133 -16.19 -10.53 0.97
C LEU A 133 -17.62 -10.72 0.47
N GLY A 134 -17.87 -10.49 -0.83
CA GLY A 134 -19.16 -10.77 -1.46
C GLY A 134 -19.57 -12.23 -1.30
N ASP A 135 -18.62 -13.15 -1.50
CA ASP A 135 -18.83 -14.59 -1.38
C ASP A 135 -19.14 -15.04 0.06
N MET A 136 -18.72 -14.27 1.08
CA MET A 136 -18.99 -14.58 2.51
C MET A 136 -20.44 -14.32 2.94
N THR A 137 -21.27 -13.71 2.09
CA THR A 137 -22.67 -13.41 2.44
C THR A 137 -23.56 -14.66 2.42
N GLY A 138 -23.12 -15.73 1.75
CA GLY A 138 -23.81 -17.01 1.68
C GLY A 138 -23.62 -17.85 2.96
N PRO A 139 -24.48 -18.86 3.19
CA PRO A 139 -24.41 -19.71 4.39
C PRO A 139 -23.23 -20.70 4.40
N GLY A 140 -22.50 -20.85 3.29
CA GLY A 140 -21.38 -21.78 3.14
C GLY A 140 -20.01 -21.13 3.39
N THR A 141 -19.02 -21.96 3.75
CA THR A 141 -17.61 -21.57 3.80
C THR A 141 -16.79 -22.38 2.80
N VAL A 142 -15.55 -21.95 2.56
CA VAL A 142 -14.61 -22.64 1.67
C VAL A 142 -14.22 -24.01 2.27
N GLY A 143 -14.12 -25.04 1.41
CA GLY A 143 -13.57 -26.33 1.82
C GLY A 143 -14.26 -27.59 1.30
N ILE A 144 -15.34 -27.47 0.51
CA ILE A 144 -16.02 -28.64 -0.07
C ILE A 144 -15.10 -29.51 -0.96
N TYR A 145 -14.05 -28.92 -1.53
CA TYR A 145 -13.04 -29.60 -2.36
C TYR A 145 -11.69 -29.83 -1.64
N GLY A 146 -11.68 -29.81 -0.30
CA GLY A 146 -10.48 -30.02 0.52
C GLY A 146 -9.60 -28.78 0.71
N ASP A 147 -10.13 -27.60 0.38
CA ASP A 147 -9.52 -26.31 0.73
C ASP A 147 -9.72 -25.98 2.22
N SER A 148 -8.85 -25.16 2.79
CA SER A 148 -8.94 -24.76 4.19
C SER A 148 -10.09 -23.79 4.45
N GLN A 149 -10.79 -24.01 5.57
CA GLN A 149 -11.87 -23.15 6.06
C GLN A 149 -11.37 -21.76 6.46
N TYR A 150 -10.06 -21.58 6.70
CA TYR A 150 -9.46 -20.30 7.08
C TYR A 150 -9.20 -19.36 5.90
N PHE A 151 -9.58 -19.72 4.67
CA PHE A 151 -9.34 -18.92 3.47
C PHE A 151 -9.78 -17.45 3.61
N PHE A 152 -10.99 -17.23 4.12
CA PHE A 152 -11.54 -15.88 4.29
C PHE A 152 -10.76 -15.05 5.32
N LEU A 153 -10.46 -15.65 6.48
CA LEU A 153 -9.68 -15.01 7.55
C LEU A 153 -8.27 -14.64 7.07
N VAL A 154 -7.59 -15.58 6.42
CA VAL A 154 -6.23 -15.37 5.88
C VAL A 154 -6.23 -14.29 4.80
N SER A 155 -7.22 -14.28 3.92
CA SER A 155 -7.39 -13.24 2.90
C SER A 155 -7.56 -11.85 3.53
N ALA A 156 -8.35 -11.73 4.59
CA ALA A 156 -8.52 -10.48 5.32
C ALA A 156 -7.22 -10.03 6.01
N MET A 157 -6.51 -10.95 6.67
CA MET A 157 -5.23 -10.67 7.34
C MET A 157 -4.14 -10.22 6.37
N LEU A 158 -4.02 -10.89 5.22
CA LEU A 158 -3.07 -10.50 4.18
C LEU A 158 -3.45 -9.16 3.55
N SER A 159 -4.76 -8.90 3.34
CA SER A 159 -5.22 -7.62 2.81
C SER A 159 -4.87 -6.46 3.74
N LEU A 160 -5.11 -6.59 5.06
CA LEU A 160 -4.64 -5.59 6.05
C LEU A 160 -3.11 -5.40 5.96
N CYS A 161 -2.36 -6.50 5.88
CA CYS A 161 -0.91 -6.47 5.80
C CYS A 161 -0.42 -5.65 4.59
N PHE A 162 -0.98 -5.90 3.40
CA PHE A 162 -0.66 -5.13 2.19
C PHE A 162 -1.07 -3.65 2.30
N ILE A 163 -2.23 -3.35 2.90
CA ILE A 163 -2.65 -1.94 3.11
C ILE A 163 -1.61 -1.18 3.96
N LEU A 164 -1.18 -1.78 5.07
CA LEU A 164 -0.19 -1.17 5.96
C LEU A 164 1.21 -1.12 5.33
N LEU A 165 1.61 -2.16 4.59
CA LEU A 165 2.86 -2.19 3.85
C LEU A 165 2.92 -1.08 2.78
N HIS A 166 1.86 -0.87 1.99
CA HIS A 166 1.79 0.24 1.03
C HIS A 166 1.92 1.61 1.71
N THR A 167 1.37 1.75 2.92
CA THR A 167 1.55 2.94 3.75
C THR A 167 3.03 3.13 4.11
N CYS A 168 3.68 2.10 4.66
CA CYS A 168 5.10 2.12 5.02
C CYS A 168 6.00 2.40 3.81
N TRP A 169 5.80 1.69 2.71
CA TRP A 169 6.63 1.83 1.52
C TRP A 169 6.60 3.24 0.93
N SER A 170 5.44 3.90 0.94
CA SER A 170 5.33 5.28 0.49
C SER A 170 6.03 6.26 1.44
N ILE A 171 5.91 6.05 2.76
CA ILE A 171 6.67 6.82 3.76
C ILE A 171 8.18 6.69 3.53
N ILE A 172 8.67 5.45 3.43
CA ILE A 172 10.09 5.15 3.22
C ILE A 172 10.58 5.79 1.92
N MET A 173 9.89 5.57 0.81
CA MET A 173 10.29 6.10 -0.50
C MET A 173 10.31 7.63 -0.51
N TYR A 174 9.23 8.29 -0.11
CA TYR A 174 9.05 9.73 -0.31
C TYR A 174 9.97 10.54 0.62
N LEU A 175 10.06 10.11 1.88
CA LEU A 175 10.93 10.78 2.84
C LEU A 175 12.39 10.53 2.51
N SER A 176 12.78 9.32 2.10
CA SER A 176 14.16 9.03 1.67
C SER A 176 14.57 9.89 0.47
N LEU A 177 13.69 10.03 -0.53
CA LEU A 177 13.92 10.89 -1.70
C LEU A 177 14.03 12.39 -1.35
N THR A 178 13.51 12.80 -0.18
CA THR A 178 13.59 14.19 0.29
C THR A 178 14.84 14.44 1.14
N ILE A 179 15.20 13.52 2.04
CA ILE A 179 16.27 13.72 3.03
C ILE A 179 17.66 13.27 2.57
N TYR A 180 17.76 12.32 1.64
CA TYR A 180 19.04 11.79 1.19
C TYR A 180 19.47 12.36 -0.17
N PRO A 181 20.76 12.67 -0.35
CA PRO A 181 21.30 13.04 -1.66
C PRO A 181 21.09 11.92 -2.69
N LYS A 182 20.87 12.28 -3.96
CA LYS A 182 20.61 11.31 -5.06
C LYS A 182 21.70 10.23 -5.24
N LYS A 183 22.94 10.54 -4.87
CA LYS A 183 24.09 9.60 -4.96
C LYS A 183 24.36 8.84 -3.65
N SER A 184 23.53 9.01 -2.61
CA SER A 184 23.76 8.38 -1.31
C SER A 184 23.41 6.89 -1.35
N VAL A 185 24.32 6.04 -0.87
CA VAL A 185 24.05 4.60 -0.68
C VAL A 185 22.79 4.39 0.16
N LYS A 186 22.56 5.22 1.20
CA LYS A 186 21.38 5.11 2.07
C LYS A 186 20.07 5.31 1.31
N LEU A 187 20.03 6.20 0.32
CA LEU A 187 18.84 6.39 -0.53
C LEU A 187 18.54 5.10 -1.30
N TRP A 188 19.54 4.59 -2.02
CA TRP A 188 19.39 3.39 -2.85
C TRP A 188 19.05 2.16 -2.01
N SER A 189 19.61 2.01 -0.81
CA SER A 189 19.22 0.96 0.12
C SER A 189 17.75 1.06 0.55
N CYS A 190 17.23 2.25 0.81
CA CYS A 190 15.81 2.43 1.17
C CYS A 190 14.88 2.14 -0.01
N LEU A 191 15.25 2.58 -1.23
CA LEU A 191 14.48 2.27 -2.44
C LEU A 191 14.49 0.77 -2.75
N PHE A 192 15.67 0.14 -2.65
CA PHE A 192 15.81 -1.30 -2.80
C PHE A 192 14.96 -2.05 -1.78
N LEU A 193 14.99 -1.66 -0.51
CA LEU A 193 14.18 -2.27 0.55
C LEU A 193 12.67 -2.23 0.21
N VAL A 194 12.17 -1.10 -0.30
CA VAL A 194 10.77 -0.95 -0.69
C VAL A 194 10.41 -1.94 -1.81
N VAL A 195 11.16 -1.92 -2.91
CA VAL A 195 10.89 -2.79 -4.06
C VAL A 195 11.05 -4.27 -3.69
N PHE A 196 12.12 -4.60 -2.97
CA PHE A 196 12.42 -5.96 -2.55
C PHE A 196 11.36 -6.49 -1.59
N SER A 197 10.98 -5.74 -0.56
CA SER A 197 9.96 -6.20 0.39
C SER A 197 8.57 -6.31 -0.23
N HIS A 198 8.21 -5.42 -1.16
CA HIS A 198 6.97 -5.56 -1.92
C HIS A 198 6.97 -6.83 -2.79
N LEU A 199 8.06 -7.04 -3.53
CA LEU A 199 8.20 -8.24 -4.35
C LEU A 199 8.22 -9.51 -3.50
N PHE A 200 8.92 -9.49 -2.37
CA PHE A 200 9.06 -10.63 -1.46
C PHE A 200 7.71 -11.05 -0.87
N VAL A 201 6.92 -10.12 -0.32
CA VAL A 201 5.59 -10.43 0.25
C VAL A 201 4.61 -10.84 -0.86
N SER A 202 4.73 -10.28 -2.06
CA SER A 202 3.93 -10.69 -3.22
C SER A 202 4.29 -12.11 -3.68
N CYS A 203 5.57 -12.46 -3.76
CA CYS A 203 5.98 -13.83 -4.09
C CYS A 203 5.60 -14.82 -2.98
N LEU A 204 5.63 -14.38 -1.72
CA LEU A 204 5.19 -15.19 -0.59
C LEU A 204 3.71 -15.56 -0.68
N SER A 205 2.86 -14.67 -1.22
CA SER A 205 1.44 -14.97 -1.42
C SER A 205 1.19 -16.06 -2.49
N LEU A 206 2.13 -16.33 -3.40
CA LEU A 206 2.06 -17.47 -4.32
C LEU A 206 2.18 -18.82 -3.59
N ALA A 207 2.81 -18.83 -2.41
CA ALA A 207 2.90 -20.02 -1.58
C ALA A 207 1.60 -20.27 -0.78
N ASN A 208 0.57 -19.43 -0.91
CA ASN A 208 -0.66 -19.50 -0.15
C ASN A 208 -1.60 -20.61 -0.68
N ASP A 209 -1.18 -21.87 -0.53
CA ASP A 209 -1.90 -23.05 -0.99
C ASP A 209 -3.04 -23.41 -0.02
N SER A 210 -4.28 -23.34 -0.52
CA SER A 210 -5.49 -23.63 0.24
C SER A 210 -5.61 -25.06 0.72
N LYS A 211 -4.95 -26.02 0.05
CA LYS A 211 -4.98 -27.44 0.45
C LYS A 211 -3.98 -27.77 1.55
N ARG A 212 -3.05 -26.86 1.85
CA ARG A 212 -2.01 -27.03 2.87
C ARG A 212 -2.15 -25.95 3.92
N GLU A 213 -2.95 -26.20 4.94
CA GLU A 213 -3.24 -25.21 6.01
C GLU A 213 -1.98 -24.63 6.65
N LYS A 214 -0.92 -25.44 6.81
CA LYS A 214 0.37 -24.96 7.34
C LYS A 214 0.97 -23.82 6.50
N SER A 215 0.71 -23.82 5.18
CA SER A 215 1.19 -22.77 4.28
C SER A 215 0.65 -21.40 4.67
N TYR A 216 -0.61 -21.31 5.08
CA TYR A 216 -1.25 -20.07 5.52
C TYR A 216 -0.57 -19.47 6.75
N VAL A 217 -0.18 -20.32 7.71
CA VAL A 217 0.53 -19.87 8.90
C VAL A 217 1.87 -19.24 8.52
N TYR A 218 2.64 -19.89 7.64
CA TYR A 218 3.93 -19.38 7.21
C TYR A 218 3.82 -18.09 6.39
N THR A 219 2.89 -18.02 5.43
CA THR A 219 2.71 -16.84 4.58
C THR A 219 2.24 -15.63 5.39
N VAL A 220 1.27 -15.80 6.28
CA VAL A 220 0.78 -14.72 7.15
C VAL A 220 1.89 -14.29 8.12
N LEU A 221 2.49 -15.22 8.87
CA LEU A 221 3.52 -14.89 9.86
C LEU A 221 4.68 -14.12 9.22
N LEU A 222 5.22 -14.62 8.11
CA LEU A 222 6.36 -14.00 7.45
C LEU A 222 5.99 -12.65 6.81
N SER A 223 4.78 -12.50 6.26
CA SER A 223 4.30 -11.20 5.78
C SER A 223 4.21 -10.17 6.90
N TYR A 224 3.71 -10.56 8.08
CA TYR A 224 3.61 -9.66 9.23
C TYR A 224 4.98 -9.34 9.85
N ILE A 225 5.96 -10.25 9.81
CA ILE A 225 7.35 -9.93 10.16
C ILE A 225 7.89 -8.84 9.24
N VAL A 226 7.69 -8.97 7.92
CA VAL A 226 8.11 -7.95 6.94
C VAL A 226 7.39 -6.62 7.18
N LEU A 227 6.12 -6.64 7.54
CA LEU A 227 5.37 -5.45 7.92
C LEU A 227 6.00 -4.76 9.14
N ILE A 228 6.27 -5.50 10.22
CA ILE A 228 6.88 -4.95 11.44
C ILE A 228 8.23 -4.30 11.12
N LEU A 229 9.07 -4.96 10.31
CA LEU A 229 10.35 -4.41 9.88
C LEU A 229 10.18 -3.10 9.09
N ASN A 230 9.23 -3.05 8.15
CA ASN A 230 8.93 -1.84 7.38
C ASN A 230 8.34 -0.72 8.25
N VAL A 231 7.54 -1.04 9.27
CA VAL A 231 7.04 -0.08 10.26
C VAL A 231 8.21 0.54 11.04
N VAL A 232 9.13 -0.28 11.55
CA VAL A 232 10.32 0.19 12.28
C VAL A 232 11.15 1.14 11.41
N VAL A 233 11.44 0.75 10.16
CA VAL A 233 12.20 1.60 9.22
C VAL A 233 11.45 2.90 8.92
N SER A 234 10.14 2.84 8.71
CA SER A 234 9.30 4.03 8.48
C SER A 234 9.37 5.00 9.65
N VAL A 235 9.25 4.52 10.89
CA VAL A 235 9.35 5.33 12.11
C VAL A 235 10.73 5.96 12.24
N VAL A 236 11.81 5.22 11.97
CA VAL A 236 13.19 5.74 12.01
C VAL A 236 13.37 6.89 11.00
N ILE A 237 12.86 6.74 9.78
CA ILE A 237 12.95 7.76 8.74
C ILE A 237 12.13 9.00 9.12
N VAL A 238 10.90 8.83 9.61
CA VAL A 238 10.03 9.93 10.08
C VAL A 238 10.71 10.72 11.21
N ARG A 239 11.30 10.04 12.19
CA ARG A 239 12.04 10.69 13.29
C ARG A 239 13.22 11.50 12.77
N LYS A 240 13.94 10.99 11.77
CA LYS A 240 15.07 11.69 11.16
C LYS A 240 14.63 12.96 10.43
N THR A 241 13.54 12.91 9.68
CA THR A 241 12.94 14.08 9.03
C THR A 241 12.52 15.13 10.07
N TYR A 242 11.94 14.70 11.20
CA TYR A 242 11.57 15.63 12.28
C TYR A 242 12.78 16.34 12.90
N LYS A 243 13.87 15.60 13.19
CA LYS A 243 15.11 16.19 13.72
C LYS A 243 15.72 17.21 12.75
N GLN A 244 15.68 16.96 11.44
CA GLN A 244 16.16 17.91 10.45
C GLN A 244 15.32 19.20 10.39
N LYS A 245 14.01 19.14 10.63
CA LYS A 245 13.13 20.32 10.69
C LYS A 245 13.32 21.14 11.97
N LEU A 246 13.76 20.53 13.08
CA LEU A 246 14.02 21.21 14.35
C LEU A 246 15.44 21.79 14.47
N GLY A 247 16.41 21.23 13.76
CA GLY A 247 17.81 21.69 13.75
C GLY A 247 18.15 22.65 12.62
N ALA A 248 17.15 23.12 11.86
CA ALA A 248 17.25 24.11 10.79
C ALA A 248 16.34 25.30 11.14
#